data_AF-A0A7E5WN91-F1
#
_entry.id   AF-A0A7E5WN91-F1
#
_cell.length_a   1.000
_cell.length_b   1.000
_cell.length_c   1.000
_cell.angle_alpha   90.00
_cell.angle_beta   90.00
_cell.angle_gamma   90.00
#
_symmetry.space_group_name_H-M   'P 1'
#
loop_
_entity.id
_entity.type
_entity.pdbx_description
1 polymer ?
#
loop_
_entity_poly.entity_id
_entity_poly.type
_entity_poly.pdbx_seq_one_letter_code
_entity_poly.pdbx_strand_id
1 'polypeptide(L)'
;MAVPEQFSLRWNDFHSNLSQSFHALLEGEDLVDVTLAAGGQYVHAHKLILSVCSPYFKELFKMNPCEHPIVILKDVAHQELRQLLQFMYRGEVHVRRQELSGFLHTAELLQVKGLTGGRERSESP
;
A
#
# COMPACT_ATOMS: atom_id res chain seq x y z
N MET A 1 15.40 47.39 -3.88
CA MET A 1 14.17 46.58 -3.93
C MET A 1 14.11 45.79 -2.64
N ALA A 2 13.02 45.89 -1.87
CA ALA A 2 12.87 45.09 -0.66
C ALA A 2 12.64 43.63 -1.06
N VAL A 3 13.34 42.70 -0.41
CA VAL A 3 13.12 41.27 -0.62
C VAL A 3 11.77 40.92 0.01
N PRO A 4 10.84 40.28 -0.72
CA PRO A 4 9.57 39.88 -0.14
C PRO A 4 9.81 38.93 1.03
N GLU A 5 9.13 39.18 2.15
CA GLU A 5 9.16 38.27 3.30
C GLU A 5 8.55 36.92 2.91
N GLN A 6 9.24 35.83 3.24
CA GLN A 6 8.77 34.47 2.98
C GLN A 6 8.52 33.74 4.29
N PHE A 7 7.33 33.15 4.41
CA PHE A 7 6.92 32.38 5.58
C PHE A 7 6.79 30.90 5.21
N SER A 8 7.28 30.02 6.10
CA SER A 8 7.14 28.57 5.98
C SER A 8 6.16 28.07 7.03
N LEU A 9 5.05 27.48 6.57
CA LEU A 9 4.05 26.87 7.44
C LEU A 9 4.23 25.36 7.42
N ARG A 10 4.09 24.73 8.60
CA ARG A 10 4.13 23.27 8.75
C ARG A 10 2.89 22.82 9.48
N TRP A 11 2.20 21.83 8.91
CA TRP A 11 1.22 21.05 9.64
C TRP A 11 1.93 19.87 10.31
N ASN A 12 2.08 19.94 11.63
CA ASN A 12 2.89 18.98 12.39
C ASN A 12 2.38 17.54 12.26
N ASP A 13 1.05 17.37 12.24
CA ASP A 13 0.37 16.07 12.20
C ASP A 13 -0.01 15.61 10.79
N PHE A 14 0.53 16.24 9.74
CA PHE A 14 0.13 15.93 8.35
C PHE A 14 0.27 14.44 8.00
N HIS A 15 1.39 13.81 8.37
CA HIS A 15 1.67 12.42 8.02
C HIS A 15 0.76 11.44 8.76
N SER A 16 0.53 11.65 10.06
CA SER A 16 -0.38 10.81 10.85
C SER A 16 -1.82 10.99 10.40
N ASN A 17 -2.25 12.23 10.14
CA ASN A 17 -3.55 12.52 9.56
C ASN A 17 -3.75 11.79 8.23
N LEU A 18 -2.75 11.82 7.34
CA LEU A 18 -2.83 11.19 6.04
C LEU A 18 -2.99 9.66 6.14
N SER A 19 -2.16 9.00 6.95
CA SER A 19 -2.27 7.55 7.17
C SER A 19 -3.62 7.16 7.78
N GLN A 20 -4.09 7.87 8.81
CA GLN A 20 -5.40 7.62 9.42
C GLN A 20 -6.55 7.86 8.45
N SER A 21 -6.49 8.92 7.65
CA SER A 21 -7.51 9.25 6.66
C SER A 21 -7.58 8.19 5.56
N PHE A 22 -6.44 7.75 5.01
CA PHE A 22 -6.43 6.66 4.02
C PHE A 22 -6.95 5.36 4.58
N HIS A 23 -6.64 5.07 5.84
CA HIS A 23 -7.18 3.89 6.49
C HIS A 23 -8.71 3.98 6.68
N ALA A 24 -9.23 5.13 7.08
CA ALA A 24 -10.68 5.36 7.21
C ALA A 24 -11.39 5.22 5.85
N LEU A 25 -10.81 5.75 4.77
CA LEU A 25 -11.34 5.57 3.41
C LEU A 25 -11.40 4.09 3.01
N LEU A 26 -10.38 3.31 3.37
CA LEU A 26 -10.38 1.86 3.13
C LEU A 26 -11.49 1.15 3.90
N GLU A 27 -11.68 1.48 5.19
CA GLU A 27 -12.74 0.90 6.02
C GLU A 27 -14.16 1.29 5.55
N GLY A 28 -14.31 2.51 5.02
CA GLY A 28 -15.55 3.00 4.42
C GLY A 28 -15.80 2.53 2.99
N GLU A 29 -14.82 1.86 2.37
CA GLU A 29 -14.81 1.54 0.93
C GLU A 29 -15.00 2.78 0.03
N ASP A 30 -14.58 3.95 0.51
CA ASP A 30 -14.65 5.21 -0.23
C ASP A 30 -13.51 5.28 -1.25
N LEU A 31 -13.82 5.65 -2.49
CA LEU A 31 -12.82 5.84 -3.57
C LEU A 31 -11.97 4.59 -3.89
N VAL A 32 -12.38 3.40 -3.43
CA VAL A 32 -11.75 2.14 -3.81
C VAL A 32 -11.93 1.92 -5.31
N ASP A 33 -10.84 1.58 -5.98
CA ASP A 33 -10.79 1.48 -7.44
C ASP A 33 -10.09 0.19 -7.91
N VAL A 34 -9.94 -0.79 -7.01
CA VAL A 34 -9.44 -2.13 -7.30
C VAL A 34 -10.00 -3.15 -6.31
N THR A 35 -10.21 -4.38 -6.78
CA THR A 35 -10.53 -5.54 -5.94
C THR A 35 -9.39 -6.56 -6.00
N LEU A 36 -8.91 -7.00 -4.85
CA LEU A 36 -7.91 -8.06 -4.72
C LEU A 36 -8.62 -9.36 -4.31
N ALA A 37 -8.42 -10.43 -5.07
CA ALA A 37 -8.99 -11.74 -4.80
C ALA A 37 -7.89 -12.69 -4.30
N ALA A 38 -8.03 -13.22 -3.08
CA ALA A 38 -7.08 -14.15 -2.47
C ALA A 38 -7.82 -15.18 -1.61
N GLY A 39 -7.44 -16.46 -1.70
CA GLY A 39 -8.08 -17.53 -0.94
C GLY A 39 -9.60 -17.67 -1.16
N GLY A 40 -10.10 -17.30 -2.35
CA GLY A 40 -11.54 -17.28 -2.65
C GLY A 40 -12.32 -16.12 -2.04
N GLN A 41 -11.64 -15.17 -1.39
CA GLN A 41 -12.23 -13.97 -0.80
C GLN A 41 -11.78 -12.71 -1.56
N TYR A 42 -12.57 -11.65 -1.46
CA TYR A 42 -12.36 -10.38 -2.14
C TYR A 42 -12.12 -9.26 -1.14
N VAL A 43 -11.23 -8.34 -1.47
CA VAL A 43 -10.91 -7.16 -0.65
C VAL A 43 -10.81 -5.94 -1.55
N HIS A 44 -11.53 -4.86 -1.21
CA HIS A 44 -11.43 -3.58 -1.89
C HIS A 44 -10.19 -2.81 -1.43
N ALA A 45 -9.58 -2.04 -2.33
CA ALA A 45 -8.42 -1.21 -2.02
C ALA A 45 -8.30 -0.04 -3.01
N HIS A 46 -7.31 0.82 -2.77
CA HIS A 46 -6.93 1.91 -3.64
C HIS A 46 -5.67 1.56 -4.44
N LYS A 47 -5.73 1.66 -5.77
CA LYS A 47 -4.58 1.51 -6.68
C LYS A 47 -3.44 2.44 -6.31
N LEU A 48 -3.75 3.67 -5.87
CA LEU A 48 -2.76 4.67 -5.49
C LEU A 48 -1.89 4.14 -4.34
N ILE A 49 -2.50 3.69 -3.24
CA ILE A 49 -1.77 3.21 -2.07
C ILE A 49 -0.98 1.95 -2.41
N LEU A 50 -1.59 1.00 -3.13
CA LEU A 50 -0.90 -0.19 -3.60
C LEU A 50 0.32 0.15 -4.48
N SER A 51 0.20 1.13 -5.38
CA SER A 51 1.29 1.55 -6.28
C SER A 51 2.43 2.26 -5.55
N VAL A 52 2.13 3.01 -4.49
CA VAL A 52 3.15 3.65 -3.65
C VAL A 52 3.97 2.58 -2.92
N CYS A 53 3.29 1.57 -2.38
CA CYS A 53 3.89 0.53 -1.55
C CYS A 53 4.48 -0.65 -2.33
N SER A 54 4.12 -0.85 -3.60
CA SER A 54 4.52 -2.01 -4.40
C SER A 54 4.78 -1.64 -5.87
N PRO A 55 6.03 -1.79 -6.35
CA PRO A 55 6.35 -1.65 -7.77
C PRO A 55 5.58 -2.64 -8.65
N TYR A 56 5.32 -3.85 -8.15
CA TYR A 56 4.49 -4.85 -8.82
C TYR A 56 3.10 -4.30 -9.14
N PHE A 57 2.38 -3.79 -8.13
CA PHE A 57 1.05 -3.22 -8.35
C PHE A 57 1.09 -1.96 -9.21
N LYS A 58 2.10 -1.10 -9.02
CA LYS A 58 2.29 0.09 -9.86
C LYS A 58 2.41 -0.27 -11.33
N GLU A 59 3.24 -1.25 -11.67
CA GLU A 59 3.41 -1.68 -13.05
C GLU A 59 2.17 -2.40 -13.59
N LEU A 60 1.54 -3.24 -12.77
CA LEU A 60 0.29 -3.93 -13.13
C LEU A 60 -0.80 -2.96 -13.56
N PHE A 61 -1.05 -1.90 -12.77
CA PHE A 61 -2.11 -0.92 -13.07
C PHE A 61 -1.75 0.03 -14.21
N LYS A 62 -0.45 0.31 -14.43
CA LYS A 62 0.00 1.07 -15.61
C LYS A 62 -0.18 0.30 -16.91
N MET A 63 0.15 -0.99 -16.91
CA MET A 63 0.01 -1.84 -18.10
C MET A 63 -1.46 -2.16 -18.43
N ASN A 64 -2.33 -2.18 -17.43
CA ASN A 64 -3.73 -2.57 -17.57
C ASN A 64 -4.64 -1.45 -17.08
N PRO A 65 -4.76 -0.33 -17.82
CA PRO A 65 -5.65 0.77 -17.45
C PRO A 65 -7.10 0.28 -17.46
N CYS A 66 -7.67 0.16 -16.26
CA CYS A 66 -9.03 -0.29 -16.02
C CYS A 66 -9.61 0.53 -14.85
N GLU A 67 -10.89 0.85 -14.91
CA GLU A 67 -11.58 1.62 -13.86
C GLU A 67 -11.56 0.86 -12.52
N HIS A 68 -11.88 -0.44 -12.54
CA HIS A 68 -11.90 -1.27 -11.33
C HIS A 68 -11.47 -2.72 -11.61
N PRO A 69 -10.15 -2.99 -11.78
CA PRO A 69 -9.67 -4.33 -12.06
C PRO A 69 -9.85 -5.26 -10.86
N ILE A 70 -10.08 -6.54 -11.15
CA ILE A 70 -10.02 -7.61 -10.15
C ILE A 70 -8.67 -8.32 -10.32
N VAL A 71 -7.78 -8.18 -9.33
CA VAL A 71 -6.46 -8.82 -9.31
C VAL A 71 -6.54 -10.12 -8.54
N ILE A 72 -6.31 -11.24 -9.24
CA ILE A 72 -6.36 -12.58 -8.64
C ILE A 72 -4.96 -12.95 -8.15
N LEU A 73 -4.80 -13.03 -6.83
CA LEU A 73 -3.58 -13.41 -6.15
C LEU A 73 -3.64 -14.90 -5.82
N LYS A 74 -3.19 -15.71 -6.77
CA LYS A 74 -3.09 -17.15 -6.58
C LYS A 74 -2.04 -17.47 -5.50
N ASP A 75 -2.32 -18.48 -4.70
CA ASP A 75 -1.41 -18.99 -3.66
C ASP A 75 -1.09 -17.98 -2.54
N VAL A 76 -1.89 -16.91 -2.43
CA VAL A 76 -1.86 -15.95 -1.32
C VAL A 76 -3.02 -16.23 -0.36
N ALA A 77 -2.73 -16.36 0.93
CA ALA A 77 -3.76 -16.49 1.94
C ALA A 77 -4.47 -15.15 2.18
N HIS A 78 -5.80 -15.17 2.33
CA HIS A 78 -6.56 -13.95 2.60
C HIS A 78 -6.07 -13.20 3.85
N GLN A 79 -5.64 -13.94 4.89
CA GLN A 79 -5.09 -13.34 6.10
C GLN A 79 -3.80 -12.57 5.85
N GLU A 80 -2.89 -13.11 5.04
CA GLU A 80 -1.62 -12.43 4.69
C GLU A 80 -1.90 -11.18 3.87
N LEU A 81 -2.84 -11.24 2.92
CA LEU A 81 -3.28 -10.08 2.16
C LEU A 81 -3.84 -8.98 3.07
N ARG A 82 -4.70 -9.33 4.03
CA ARG A 82 -5.25 -8.40 5.03
C ARG A 82 -4.16 -7.75 5.87
N GLN A 83 -3.18 -8.54 6.33
CA GLN A 83 -2.04 -8.04 7.09
C GLN A 83 -1.16 -7.10 6.25
N LEU A 84 -0.95 -7.40 4.97
CA LEU A 84 -0.20 -6.54 4.07
C LEU A 84 -0.93 -5.22 3.80
N LEU A 85 -2.24 -5.24 3.57
CA LEU A 85 -3.02 -4.02 3.44
C LEU A 85 -2.96 -3.18 4.71
N GLN A 86 -3.05 -3.80 5.89
CA GLN A 86 -2.85 -3.07 7.15
C GLN A 86 -1.48 -2.39 7.20
N PHE A 87 -0.42 -3.10 6.83
CA PHE A 87 0.93 -2.55 6.75
C PHE A 87 1.03 -1.39 5.75
N MET A 88 0.45 -1.51 4.56
CA MET A 88 0.50 -0.48 3.51
C MET A 88 -0.23 0.81 3.92
N TYR A 89 -1.35 0.71 4.63
CA TYR A 89 -2.15 1.88 5.00
C TYR A 89 -1.69 2.52 6.32
N ARG A 90 -1.17 1.74 7.26
CA ARG A 90 -0.78 2.20 8.60
C ARG A 90 0.74 2.35 8.79
N GLY A 91 1.54 1.80 7.89
CA GLY A 91 3.00 1.72 8.03
C GLY A 91 3.49 0.62 8.99
N GLU A 92 2.57 -0.10 9.66
CA GLU A 92 2.89 -1.15 10.61
C GLU A 92 1.81 -2.24 10.65
N VAL A 93 2.19 -3.45 11.08
CA VAL A 93 1.28 -4.58 11.28
C VAL A 93 1.80 -5.48 12.40
N HIS A 94 0.88 -6.11 13.12
CA HIS A 94 1.19 -7.11 14.13
C HIS A 94 0.92 -8.50 13.57
N VAL A 95 1.96 -9.31 13.43
CA VAL A 95 1.90 -10.66 12.84
C VAL A 95 2.37 -11.68 13.87
N ARG A 96 1.67 -12.82 13.99
CA ARG A 96 2.10 -13.88 14.91
C ARG A 96 3.36 -14.57 14.40
N ARG A 97 4.20 -15.06 15.31
CA ARG A 97 5.46 -15.75 14.94
C ARG A 97 5.26 -16.88 13.92
N GLN A 98 4.17 -17.64 14.04
CA GLN A 98 3.84 -18.75 13.14
C GLN A 98 3.37 -18.29 11.74
N GLU A 99 2.88 -17.05 11.62
CA GLU A 99 2.36 -16.46 10.38
C GLU A 99 3.43 -15.65 9.65
N LEU A 100 4.50 -15.25 10.36
CA LEU A 100 5.53 -14.33 9.86
C LEU A 100 6.18 -14.80 8.55
N SER A 101 6.46 -16.09 8.41
CA SER A 101 7.10 -16.61 7.21
C SER A 101 6.20 -16.50 5.98
N GLY A 102 4.90 -16.76 6.13
CA GLY A 102 3.92 -16.63 5.04
C GLY A 102 3.70 -15.16 4.68
N PHE A 103 3.55 -14.31 5.69
CA PHE A 103 3.46 -12.85 5.50
C PHE A 103 4.65 -12.28 4.71
N LEU A 104 5.89 -12.60 5.11
CA LEU A 104 7.09 -12.11 4.42
C LEU A 104 7.24 -12.70 3.01
N HIS A 105 6.84 -13.96 2.82
CA HIS A 105 6.83 -14.56 1.48
C HIS A 105 5.88 -13.82 0.53
N THR A 106 4.66 -13.53 0.99
CA THR A 106 3.67 -12.77 0.22
C THR A 106 4.13 -11.32 0.01
N ALA A 107 4.80 -10.69 0.98
CA ALA A 107 5.41 -9.38 0.82
C ALA A 107 6.47 -9.36 -0.30
N GLU A 108 7.30 -10.39 -0.37
CA GLU A 108 8.32 -10.55 -1.43
C GLU A 108 7.68 -10.77 -2.81
N LEU A 109 6.69 -11.67 -2.89
CA LEU A 109 5.93 -11.93 -4.11
C LEU A 109 5.31 -10.65 -4.69
N LEU A 110 4.74 -9.81 -3.82
CA LEU A 110 4.08 -8.56 -4.18
C LEU A 110 5.04 -7.36 -4.16
N GLN A 111 6.34 -7.58 -3.98
CA GLN A 111 7.37 -6.53 -3.96
C GLN A 111 7.04 -5.35 -3.02
N VAL A 112 6.56 -5.65 -1.81
CA VAL A 112 6.14 -4.62 -0.84
C VAL A 112 7.35 -3.92 -0.23
N LYS A 113 7.46 -2.62 -0.47
CA LYS A 113 8.55 -1.78 0.07
C LYS A 113 8.62 -1.86 1.58
N GLY A 114 9.85 -1.81 2.11
CA GLY A 114 10.12 -1.93 3.54
C GLY A 114 10.04 -3.36 4.09
N LEU A 115 9.59 -4.34 3.29
CA LEU A 115 9.50 -5.76 3.67
C LEU A 115 10.27 -6.70 2.74
N THR A 116 10.73 -6.23 1.58
CA THR A 116 11.59 -7.00 0.66
C THR A 116 13.06 -6.67 0.83
N GLY A 117 13.92 -7.67 0.71
CA GLY A 117 15.37 -7.56 0.95
C GLY A 117 16.17 -6.90 -0.19
N GLY A 118 15.51 -6.34 -1.19
CA GLY A 118 16.12 -5.80 -2.40
C GLY A 118 16.51 -4.33 -2.22
N ARG A 119 17.82 -4.06 -2.16
CA ARG A 119 18.45 -2.73 -2.25
C ARG A 119 17.64 -1.76 -3.12
N GLU A 120 17.02 -0.76 -2.51
CA GLU A 120 16.67 0.45 -3.23
C GLU A 120 17.99 1.03 -3.76
N ARG A 121 18.28 0.85 -5.05
CA ARG A 121 19.09 1.85 -5.74
C ARG A 121 18.26 3.11 -5.61
N SER A 122 18.74 4.03 -4.79
CA SER A 122 18.28 5.39 -4.70
C SER A 122 18.25 6.00 -6.11
N GLU A 123 17.11 5.93 -6.77
CA GLU A 123 16.74 6.89 -7.79
C GLU A 123 16.31 8.14 -7.03
N SER A 124 17.29 8.99 -6.74
CA SER A 124 17.03 10.40 -6.47
C SER A 124 16.49 11.05 -7.75
N PRO A 125 15.56 12.02 -7.65
CA PRO A 125 15.20 12.88 -8.77
C PRO A 125 16.40 13.64 -9.33
#